data_AF-A0A1I2GXL5-F1
#
_entry.id   AF-A0A1I2GXL5-F1
#
_cell.length_a   1.000
_cell.length_b   1.000
_cell.length_c   1.000
_cell.angle_alpha   90.00
_cell.angle_beta   90.00
_cell.angle_gamma   90.00
#
_symmetry.space_group_name_H-M   'P 1'
#
loop_
_entity.id
_entity.type
_entity.pdbx_description
1 polymer ?
#
loop_
_entity_poly.entity_id
_entity_poly.type
_entity_poly.pdbx_seq_one_letter_code
_entity_poly.pdbx_strand_id
1 'polypeptide(L)'
;MFIKSLIFLSLAGILALFQSPTGPLGISGDQCVLLAPNATRHFADSFQEVIVGPGVVNLICKATDIPNDTGKGVHLEPNGFDIQCVTSLGVADDWFVTVSASGEATLVCRFRPQPPE
;
A
#
# COMPACT_ATOMS: atom_id res chain seq x y z
N MET A 1 -5.71 26.70 -33.25
CA MET A 1 -4.45 27.46 -33.17
C MET A 1 -4.24 27.86 -31.70
N PHE A 2 -3.00 27.83 -31.19
CA PHE A 2 -2.63 27.86 -29.76
C PHE A 2 -2.72 29.23 -29.04
N ILE A 3 -2.30 29.24 -27.75
CA ILE A 3 -1.96 30.37 -26.82
C ILE A 3 -3.20 30.87 -26.01
N LYS A 4 -3.26 30.93 -24.66
CA LYS A 4 -2.34 30.72 -23.48
C LYS A 4 -3.16 30.15 -22.28
N SER A 5 -2.63 29.52 -21.21
CA SER A 5 -2.02 30.05 -19.94
C SER A 5 -2.80 31.18 -19.24
N LEU A 6 -2.89 31.30 -17.90
CA LEU A 6 -2.42 30.48 -16.75
C LEU A 6 -3.21 30.99 -15.52
N ILE A 7 -3.74 30.12 -14.65
CA ILE A 7 -4.10 30.53 -13.28
C ILE A 7 -3.30 29.67 -12.31
N PHE A 8 -2.46 30.35 -11.52
CA PHE A 8 -1.70 29.76 -10.43
C PHE A 8 -2.66 29.29 -9.34
N LEU A 9 -2.59 28.01 -8.98
CA LEU A 9 -3.05 27.52 -7.69
C LEU A 9 -1.87 26.85 -6.99
N SER A 10 -1.34 27.62 -6.04
CA SER A 10 -0.48 27.28 -4.90
C SER A 10 0.34 25.98 -4.96
N LEU A 11 1.66 26.13 -4.82
CA LEU A 11 2.60 25.05 -4.52
C LEU A 11 2.41 24.55 -3.07
N ALA A 12 1.27 23.90 -2.81
CA ALA A 12 0.88 23.33 -1.52
C ALA A 12 0.13 22.02 -1.74
N GLY A 13 0.73 21.10 -2.51
CA GLY A 13 0.34 19.69 -2.60
C GLY A 13 0.64 18.94 -1.29
N ILE A 14 0.12 19.46 -0.18
CA ILE A 14 0.09 18.78 1.11
C ILE A 14 -0.78 17.55 0.93
N LEU A 15 -0.32 16.42 1.47
CA LEU A 15 -1.07 15.16 1.57
C LEU A 15 -2.56 15.43 1.81
N ALA A 16 -3.39 15.18 0.79
CA ALA A 16 -4.83 15.13 0.98
C ALA A 16 -5.12 13.93 1.89
N LEU A 17 -5.30 14.22 3.17
CA LEU A 17 -5.61 13.27 4.22
C LEU A 17 -6.99 12.63 3.92
N PHE A 18 -6.97 11.51 3.19
CA PHE A 18 -8.09 10.59 3.18
C PHE A 18 -8.15 9.89 4.56
N GLN A 19 -8.74 10.59 5.52
CA GLN A 19 -9.05 10.02 6.83
C GLN A 19 -10.10 8.93 6.64
N SER A 20 -9.68 7.67 6.71
CA SER A 20 -10.59 6.55 6.96
C SER A 20 -11.36 6.84 8.25
N PRO A 21 -12.68 6.58 8.33
CA PRO A 21 -13.46 6.92 9.51
C PRO A 21 -12.94 6.17 10.74
N THR A 22 -12.61 6.94 11.79
CA THR A 22 -12.16 6.41 13.08
C THR A 22 -13.31 5.71 13.81
N GLY A 23 -13.49 4.43 13.53
CA GLY A 23 -14.17 3.46 14.38
C GLY A 23 -13.23 2.29 14.67
N PRO A 24 -13.58 1.37 15.59
CA PRO A 24 -12.86 0.11 15.74
C PRO A 24 -12.94 -0.64 14.40
N LEU A 25 -11.78 -0.83 13.75
CA LEU A 25 -11.68 -1.57 12.49
C LEU A 25 -12.02 -3.04 12.70
N GLY A 26 -13.30 -3.38 12.55
CA GLY A 26 -13.77 -4.76 12.45
C GLY A 26 -13.32 -5.37 11.13
N ILE A 27 -12.22 -6.12 11.17
CA ILE A 27 -11.67 -6.80 9.98
C ILE A 27 -12.59 -7.98 9.61
N SER A 28 -13.01 -8.01 8.34
CA SER A 28 -13.88 -9.05 7.79
C SER A 28 -13.49 -9.33 6.34
N GLY A 29 -12.71 -10.41 6.12
CA GLY A 29 -12.39 -10.97 4.80
C GLY A 29 -11.26 -10.28 4.04
N ASP A 30 -10.14 -10.99 3.89
CA ASP A 30 -9.23 -10.96 2.73
C ASP A 30 -8.64 -9.62 2.22
N GLN A 31 -8.57 -8.57 3.06
CA GLN A 31 -7.92 -7.30 2.70
C GLN A 31 -6.45 -7.26 3.14
N CYS A 32 -5.54 -6.87 2.23
CA CYS A 32 -4.25 -6.32 2.67
C CYS A 32 -4.41 -4.87 3.09
N VAL A 33 -3.70 -4.47 4.14
CA VAL A 33 -3.70 -3.12 4.66
C VAL A 33 -2.27 -2.72 5.00
N LEU A 34 -1.79 -1.59 4.46
CA LEU A 34 -0.61 -0.92 5.02
C LEU A 34 -1.08 0.03 6.12
N LEU A 35 -0.68 -0.29 7.36
CA LEU A 35 -0.84 0.60 8.51
C LEU A 35 0.44 1.41 8.69
N ALA A 36 0.30 2.74 8.77
CA ALA A 36 1.32 3.68 9.19
C ALA A 36 0.77 4.51 10.37
N PRO A 37 1.61 5.14 11.22
CA PRO A 37 1.14 5.75 12.48
C PRO A 37 0.13 6.88 12.33
N ASN A 38 -0.01 7.45 11.13
CA ASN A 38 -0.96 8.52 10.80
C ASN A 38 -1.79 8.23 9.53
N ALA A 39 -1.73 7.03 8.96
CA ALA A 39 -2.43 6.71 7.71
C ALA A 39 -2.65 5.20 7.53
N THR A 40 -3.84 4.83 7.04
CA THR A 40 -4.17 3.46 6.65
C THR A 40 -4.43 3.42 5.15
N ARG A 41 -3.85 2.45 4.43
CA ARG A 41 -4.15 2.20 3.01
C ARG A 41 -4.58 0.76 2.81
N HIS A 42 -5.80 0.56 2.32
CA HIS A 42 -6.32 -0.75 1.94
C HIS A 42 -5.90 -1.07 0.50
N PHE A 43 -5.52 -2.32 0.25
CA PHE A 43 -5.16 -2.86 -1.06
C PHE A 43 -5.88 -4.21 -1.23
N ALA A 44 -6.99 -4.25 -1.97
CA ALA A 44 -7.59 -5.51 -2.46
C ALA A 44 -8.79 -5.24 -3.40
N ASP A 45 -8.53 -5.10 -4.70
CA ASP A 45 -9.51 -5.49 -5.74
C ASP A 45 -9.36 -6.98 -6.07
N SER A 46 -8.15 -7.53 -5.86
CA SER A 46 -7.85 -8.95 -5.92
C SER A 46 -6.63 -9.28 -5.04
N PHE A 47 -6.55 -10.52 -4.56
CA PHE A 47 -5.41 -11.02 -3.81
C PHE A 47 -5.01 -12.43 -4.28
N GLN A 48 -3.77 -12.83 -3.98
CA GLN A 48 -3.23 -14.16 -4.22
C GLN A 48 -2.22 -14.52 -3.13
N GLU A 49 -2.39 -15.67 -2.50
CA GLU A 49 -1.37 -16.27 -1.65
C GLU A 49 -0.40 -17.12 -2.48
N VAL A 50 0.91 -16.98 -2.23
CA VAL A 50 1.97 -17.72 -2.91
C VAL A 50 2.95 -18.28 -1.88
N ILE A 51 2.92 -19.59 -1.66
CA ILE A 51 3.92 -20.31 -0.87
C ILE A 51 5.20 -20.42 -1.70
N VAL A 52 6.29 -19.79 -1.23
CA VAL A 52 7.58 -19.76 -1.94
C VAL A 52 8.67 -20.61 -1.26
N GLY A 53 8.37 -21.23 -0.12
CA GLY A 53 9.25 -22.16 0.58
C GLY A 53 8.64 -22.65 1.90
N PRO A 54 9.33 -23.56 2.63
CA PRO A 54 8.86 -24.06 3.91
C PRO A 54 8.62 -22.91 4.91
N GLY A 55 7.36 -22.68 5.28
CA GLY A 55 6.95 -21.59 6.15
C GLY A 55 7.14 -20.17 5.59
N VAL A 56 7.44 -20.03 4.29
CA VAL A 56 7.53 -18.71 3.62
C VAL A 56 6.33 -18.51 2.70
N VAL A 57 5.55 -17.48 3.00
CA VAL A 57 4.34 -17.11 2.25
C VAL A 57 4.43 -15.67 1.81
N ASN A 58 4.27 -15.42 0.51
CA ASN A 58 4.05 -14.09 -0.03
C ASN A 58 2.55 -13.91 -0.29
N LEU A 59 1.91 -12.97 0.38
CA LEU A 59 0.54 -12.57 0.08
C LEU A 59 0.59 -11.32 -0.82
N ILE A 60 0.04 -11.44 -2.02
CA ILE A 60 0.10 -10.45 -3.09
C ILE A 60 -1.29 -9.84 -3.26
N CYS A 61 -1.44 -8.57 -2.94
CA CYS A 61 -2.68 -7.82 -3.17
C CYS A 61 -2.50 -6.80 -4.30
N LYS A 62 -3.56 -6.59 -5.08
CA LYS A 62 -3.62 -5.60 -6.16
C LYS A 62 -4.74 -4.61 -5.91
N ALA A 63 -4.52 -3.38 -6.34
CA ALA A 63 -5.53 -2.33 -6.35
C ALA A 63 -5.38 -1.47 -7.62
N THR A 64 -6.48 -0.94 -8.16
CA THR A 64 -6.48 0.12 -9.18
C THR A 64 -6.73 1.49 -8.54
N ASP A 65 -6.67 2.54 -9.36
CA ASP A 65 -7.07 3.91 -8.98
C ASP A 65 -6.31 4.50 -7.77
N ILE A 66 -5.12 3.96 -7.46
CA ILE A 66 -4.25 4.49 -6.41
C ILE A 66 -3.61 5.80 -6.89
N PRO A 67 -3.82 6.94 -6.21
CA PRO A 67 -3.27 8.22 -6.65
C PRO A 67 -1.73 8.20 -6.70
N ASN A 68 -1.16 8.58 -7.84
CA ASN A 68 0.28 8.66 -8.05
C ASN A 68 0.66 9.90 -8.89
N ASP A 69 0.76 11.04 -8.23
CA ASP A 69 1.05 12.34 -8.86
C ASP A 69 2.51 12.47 -9.36
N THR A 70 3.36 11.45 -9.17
CA THR A 70 4.76 11.49 -9.63
C THR A 70 4.90 11.35 -11.15
N GLY A 71 3.85 10.91 -11.84
CA GLY A 71 3.86 10.64 -13.29
C GLY A 71 4.76 9.48 -13.71
N LYS A 72 5.25 8.67 -12.75
CA LYS A 72 6.16 7.54 -12.97
C LYS A 72 5.78 6.37 -12.06
N GLY A 73 6.29 5.18 -12.37
CA GLY A 73 6.22 4.06 -11.44
C GLY A 73 7.01 4.37 -10.17
N VAL A 74 6.42 4.12 -9.01
CA VAL A 74 7.04 4.25 -7.68
C VAL A 74 7.15 2.87 -7.04
N HIS A 75 8.26 2.62 -6.37
CA HIS A 75 8.47 1.43 -5.54
C HIS A 75 8.77 1.89 -4.11
N LEU A 76 8.07 1.31 -3.13
CA LEU A 76 8.25 1.59 -1.71
C LEU A 76 8.45 0.27 -0.97
N GLU A 77 9.38 0.28 -0.02
CA GLU A 77 9.79 -0.84 0.82
C GLU A 77 10.06 -0.31 2.25
N PRO A 78 10.27 -1.17 3.27
CA PRO A 78 10.35 -0.74 4.66
C PRO A 78 11.72 -0.09 4.88
N ASN A 79 11.72 1.22 5.15
CA ASN A 79 12.92 2.05 5.20
C ASN A 79 13.11 2.73 6.58
N GLY A 80 12.69 2.04 7.65
CA GLY A 80 12.77 2.55 9.02
C GLY A 80 11.58 3.40 9.48
N PHE A 81 10.50 3.46 8.70
CA PHE A 81 9.19 3.90 9.21
C PHE A 81 8.43 2.72 9.81
N ASP A 82 7.63 2.98 10.85
CA ASP A 82 6.71 2.02 11.49
C ASP A 82 5.50 1.71 10.59
N ILE A 83 5.75 1.18 9.39
CA ILE A 83 4.73 0.79 8.42
C ILE A 83 4.68 -0.72 8.34
N GLN A 84 3.52 -1.29 8.62
CA GLN A 84 3.30 -2.73 8.66
C GLN A 84 2.27 -3.15 7.61
N CYS A 85 2.48 -4.31 6.97
CA CYS A 85 1.41 -4.95 6.23
C CYS A 85 0.60 -5.85 7.15
N VAL A 86 -0.71 -5.62 7.22
CA VAL A 86 -1.67 -6.46 7.93
C VAL A 86 -2.55 -7.18 6.91
N THR A 87 -2.71 -8.48 7.10
CA THR A 87 -3.54 -9.36 6.24
C THR A 87 -4.30 -10.36 7.12
N SER A 88 -5.11 -11.23 6.51
CA SER A 88 -5.73 -12.37 7.20
C SER A 88 -4.74 -13.41 7.76
N LEU A 89 -3.49 -13.44 7.27
CA LEU A 89 -2.42 -14.29 7.80
C LEU A 89 -1.70 -13.70 9.02
N GLY A 90 -1.93 -12.41 9.34
CA GLY A 90 -1.26 -11.69 10.42
C GLY A 90 -0.54 -10.43 9.94
N VAL A 91 0.48 -10.03 10.69
CA VAL A 91 1.29 -8.83 10.43
C VAL A 91 2.65 -9.22 9.83
N ALA A 92 3.08 -8.50 8.79
CA ALA A 92 4.39 -8.64 8.15
C ALA A 92 5.10 -7.29 8.03
N ASP A 93 6.31 -7.22 8.58
CA ASP A 93 7.20 -6.05 8.48
C ASP A 93 8.06 -6.08 7.19
N ASP A 94 8.26 -7.26 6.58
CA ASP A 94 8.85 -7.43 5.24
C ASP A 94 7.72 -7.32 4.19
N TRP A 95 7.57 -6.15 3.58
CA TRP A 95 6.60 -5.89 2.52
C TRP A 95 7.17 -4.94 1.47
N PHE A 96 6.61 -4.91 0.26
CA PHE A 96 6.87 -3.84 -0.71
C PHE A 96 5.61 -3.50 -1.51
N VAL A 97 5.47 -2.26 -1.95
CA VAL A 97 4.44 -1.86 -2.90
C VAL A 97 5.07 -1.21 -4.13
N THR A 98 4.60 -1.61 -5.31
CA THR A 98 4.87 -0.92 -6.57
C THR A 98 3.57 -0.28 -7.05
N VAL A 99 3.60 1.00 -7.39
CA VAL A 99 2.45 1.74 -7.95
C VAL A 99 2.85 2.28 -9.32
N SER A 100 2.09 1.97 -10.36
CA SER A 100 2.31 2.44 -11.72
C SER A 100 1.97 3.93 -11.86
N ALA A 101 2.39 4.56 -12.96
CA ALA A 101 2.00 5.94 -13.28
C ALA A 101 0.49 6.10 -13.54
N SER A 102 -0.24 5.01 -13.81
CA SER A 102 -1.69 4.99 -14.01
C SER A 102 -2.48 4.62 -12.74
N GLY A 103 -1.81 4.41 -11.61
CA GLY A 103 -2.46 4.06 -10.34
C GLY A 103 -2.76 2.58 -10.14
N GLU A 104 -2.22 1.69 -10.97
CA GLU A 104 -2.22 0.25 -10.71
C GLU A 104 -1.18 -0.06 -9.63
N ALA A 105 -1.60 -0.62 -8.51
CA ALA A 105 -0.72 -0.99 -7.40
C ALA A 105 -0.64 -2.50 -7.19
N THR A 106 0.54 -2.98 -6.81
CA THR A 106 0.76 -4.34 -6.30
C THR A 106 1.52 -4.23 -4.98
N LEU A 107 0.88 -4.65 -3.89
CA LEU A 107 1.47 -4.82 -2.57
C LEU A 107 1.81 -6.31 -2.37
N VAL A 108 3.01 -6.59 -1.89
CA VAL A 108 3.46 -7.93 -1.52
C VAL A 108 3.89 -7.92 -0.07
N CYS A 109 3.28 -8.77 0.74
CA CYS A 109 3.56 -8.93 2.17
C CYS A 109 4.19 -10.31 2.39
N ARG A 110 5.38 -10.35 2.98
CA ARG A 110 6.21 -11.54 3.06
C ARG A 110 6.25 -12.07 4.49
N PHE A 111 5.52 -13.15 4.72
CA PHE A 111 5.55 -13.90 5.96
C PHE A 111 6.74 -14.87 5.90
N ARG A 112 7.66 -14.72 6.86
CA ARG A 112 8.83 -15.58 7.04
C ARG A 112 8.64 -16.43 8.30
N PRO A 113 9.21 -17.64 8.38
CA PRO A 113 9.37 -18.33 9.65
C PRO A 113 10.25 -17.45 10.53
N GLN A 114 9.75 -17.03 11.70
CA GLN A 114 10.64 -16.47 12.70
C GLN A 114 11.56 -17.59 13.22
N PRO A 115 12.84 -17.31 13.50
CA PRO A 115 13.68 -18.23 14.25
C PRO A 115 13.00 -18.56 15.59
N PRO A 116 13.08 -19.80 16.10
CA PRO A 116 12.69 -20.07 17.47
C PRO A 116 13.55 -19.23 18.42
N GLU A 117 12.90 -18.53 19.36
CA GLU A 117 13.53 -17.79 20.46
C GLU A 117 14.23 -18.72 21.48
#